data_AF-A0A3D3UVM8-F1
#
_entry.id   AF-A0A3D3UVM8-F1
#
_cell.length_a   1.000
_cell.length_b   1.000
_cell.length_c   1.000
_cell.angle_alpha   90.00
_cell.angle_beta   90.00
_cell.angle_gamma   90.00
#
_symmetry.space_group_name_H-M   'P 1'
#
loop_
_entity.id
_entity.type
_entity.pdbx_description
1 polymer ?
#
loop_
_entity_poly.entity_id
_entity_poly.type
_entity_poly.pdbx_seq_one_letter_code
_entity_poly.pdbx_strand_id
1 'polypeptide(L)'
;DFLPGLRKIATGRYGGRADRKAEATGFFYPKKIAGRYLDVIAVNYYGAWGPDPERMAMWSRESGRPFMITEFYAKGHDSGLPNNSGAGGLVPTQKDRARFYQHFTLGLLESKSCVGWHWFKYRDNNPEDLSTDPSNRDSNKGIIDYKYIPYVKLLEDMKNLNNDVYVLIDYFDAK
;
A
#
# COMPACT_ATOMS: atom_id res chain seq x y z
N ASP A 1 -19.66 15.37 -24.20
CA ASP A 1 -19.33 13.96 -24.50
C ASP A 1 -17.84 13.80 -24.76
N PHE A 2 -17.16 12.95 -23.97
CA PHE A 2 -15.78 12.55 -24.24
C PHE A 2 -15.81 11.35 -25.19
N LEU A 3 -15.21 11.49 -26.36
CA LEU A 3 -15.10 10.43 -27.37
C LEU A 3 -13.63 9.97 -27.46
N PRO A 4 -13.26 8.85 -26.81
CA PRO A 4 -11.92 8.30 -26.94
C PRO A 4 -11.67 7.87 -28.39
N GLY A 5 -10.56 8.34 -29.00
CA GLY A 5 -10.08 7.86 -30.30
C GLY A 5 -10.11 8.84 -31.48
N LEU A 6 -10.78 9.99 -31.37
CA LEU A 6 -10.86 10.98 -32.46
C LEU A 6 -9.52 11.66 -32.79
N ARG A 7 -8.56 11.64 -31.86
CA ARG A 7 -7.22 12.19 -32.06
C ARG A 7 -6.17 11.14 -31.74
N LYS A 8 -5.41 10.70 -32.74
CA LYS A 8 -4.29 9.79 -32.56
C LYS A 8 -3.16 10.56 -31.86
N ILE A 9 -2.81 10.15 -30.64
CA ILE A 9 -1.76 10.80 -29.83
C ILE A 9 -0.50 9.97 -29.99
N ALA A 10 0.61 10.61 -30.40
CA ALA A 10 1.90 9.93 -30.48
C ALA A 10 2.32 9.45 -29.08
N THR A 11 2.73 8.19 -28.96
CA THR A 11 3.21 7.60 -27.72
C THR A 11 4.67 7.17 -27.85
N GLY A 12 5.40 7.19 -26.73
CA GLY A 12 6.75 6.66 -26.66
C GLY A 12 6.77 5.12 -26.59
N ARG A 13 7.97 4.53 -26.55
CA ARG A 13 8.19 3.07 -26.45
C ARG A 13 7.43 2.40 -25.30
N TYR A 14 7.12 3.13 -24.23
CA TYR A 14 6.42 2.65 -23.04
C TYR A 14 4.96 3.10 -22.93
N GLY A 15 4.35 3.57 -24.03
CA GLY A 15 2.94 3.97 -24.05
C GLY A 15 2.63 5.35 -23.46
N GLY A 16 3.60 6.04 -22.87
CA GLY A 16 3.45 7.42 -22.40
C GLY A 16 3.22 8.40 -23.56
N ARG A 17 2.41 9.44 -23.35
CA ARG A 17 2.14 10.48 -24.36
C ARG A 17 3.42 11.26 -24.72
N ALA A 18 3.74 11.34 -26.00
CA ALA A 18 4.91 12.05 -26.51
C ALA A 18 4.68 13.57 -26.65
N ASP A 19 3.42 14.01 -26.71
CA ASP A 19 3.04 15.42 -26.88
C ASP A 19 2.93 16.19 -25.55
N ARG A 20 3.15 15.52 -24.42
CA ARG A 20 3.15 16.14 -23.09
C ARG A 20 4.37 15.69 -22.31
N LYS A 21 5.05 16.66 -21.70
CA LYS A 21 6.11 16.40 -20.71
C LYS A 21 5.61 16.91 -19.36
N ALA A 22 5.89 16.15 -18.31
CA ALA A 22 5.72 16.57 -16.93
C ALA A 22 7.08 16.49 -16.26
N GLU A 23 7.38 17.46 -15.39
CA GLU A 23 8.56 17.39 -14.55
C GLU A 23 8.43 16.20 -13.59
N ALA A 24 9.46 15.37 -13.53
CA ALA A 24 9.48 14.21 -12.66
C ALA A 24 9.75 14.69 -11.22
N THR A 25 8.69 14.83 -10.42
CA THR A 25 8.81 15.25 -9.02
C THR A 25 9.17 14.11 -8.07
N GLY A 26 9.42 12.90 -8.59
CA GLY A 26 9.63 11.69 -7.79
C GLY A 26 8.33 11.09 -7.23
N PHE A 27 7.17 11.68 -7.52
CA PHE A 27 5.87 11.22 -7.02
C PHE A 27 4.84 11.19 -8.15
N PHE A 28 4.11 10.08 -8.29
CA PHE A 28 2.96 10.02 -9.20
C PHE A 28 1.93 11.07 -8.75
N TYR A 29 1.52 11.97 -9.65
CA TYR A 29 0.38 12.86 -9.46
C TYR A 29 -0.87 12.28 -10.15
N PRO A 30 -1.68 11.45 -9.47
CA PRO A 30 -2.99 11.02 -9.98
C PRO A 30 -4.00 12.17 -10.25
N LYS A 31 -3.63 13.43 -9.97
CA LYS A 31 -4.48 14.24 -9.10
C LYS A 31 -5.55 15.09 -9.75
N LYS A 32 -5.69 15.18 -11.07
CA LYS A 32 -6.85 15.89 -11.67
C LYS A 32 -7.69 15.07 -12.66
N ILE A 33 -7.17 13.94 -13.11
CA ILE A 33 -7.84 13.10 -14.11
C ILE A 33 -8.46 11.87 -13.45
N ALA A 34 -7.76 11.24 -12.50
CA ALA A 34 -8.21 9.99 -11.89
C ALA A 34 -9.60 10.12 -11.27
N GLY A 35 -9.87 11.19 -10.53
CA GLY A 35 -11.16 11.41 -9.88
C GLY A 35 -12.37 11.55 -10.82
N ARG A 36 -12.14 11.84 -12.11
CA ARG A 36 -13.20 11.89 -13.12
C ARG A 36 -13.69 10.50 -13.53
N TYR A 37 -12.86 9.48 -13.36
CA TYR A 37 -13.10 8.14 -13.91
C TYR A 37 -13.07 7.03 -12.86
N LEU A 38 -12.40 7.26 -11.72
CA LEU A 38 -12.29 6.30 -10.64
C LEU A 38 -13.29 6.62 -9.55
N ASP A 39 -13.90 5.58 -8.98
CA ASP A 39 -14.74 5.67 -7.79
C ASP A 39 -13.89 5.79 -6.52
N VAL A 40 -12.77 5.07 -6.47
CA VAL A 40 -11.79 5.05 -5.36
C VAL A 40 -10.38 5.15 -5.94
N ILE A 41 -9.54 5.97 -5.32
CA ILE A 41 -8.12 6.09 -5.69
C ILE A 41 -7.31 4.99 -5.00
N ALA A 42 -6.73 4.07 -5.77
CA ALA A 42 -5.80 3.06 -5.26
C ALA A 42 -4.39 3.64 -5.09
N VAL A 43 -3.78 3.40 -3.93
CA VAL A 43 -2.42 3.87 -3.60
C VAL A 43 -1.59 2.75 -2.99
N ASN A 44 -0.42 2.47 -3.58
CA ASN A 44 0.61 1.66 -2.93
C ASN A 44 1.46 2.59 -2.05
N TYR A 45 1.50 2.34 -0.74
CA TYR A 45 2.12 3.24 0.23
C TYR A 45 3.30 2.56 0.93
N TYR A 46 4.47 2.72 0.31
CA TYR A 46 5.76 2.21 0.81
C TYR A 46 6.68 3.34 1.30
N GLY A 47 7.74 2.97 2.01
CA GLY A 47 8.79 3.90 2.43
C GLY A 47 8.35 4.90 3.50
N ALA A 48 7.27 4.62 4.22
CA ALA A 48 6.75 5.46 5.28
C ALA A 48 6.59 4.64 6.57
N TRP A 49 6.93 5.24 7.71
CA TRP A 49 6.71 4.62 9.02
C TRP A 49 5.22 4.56 9.38
N GLY A 50 4.49 5.63 9.09
CA GLY A 50 3.04 5.73 9.20
C GLY A 50 2.48 6.60 8.08
N PRO A 51 1.15 6.61 7.89
CA PRO A 51 0.54 7.45 6.88
C PRO A 51 0.65 8.94 7.25
N ASP A 52 1.00 9.75 6.27
CA ASP A 52 1.12 11.20 6.40
C ASP A 52 -0.28 11.87 6.25
N PRO A 53 -0.79 12.58 7.27
CA PRO A 53 -2.11 13.21 7.22
C PRO A 53 -2.28 14.22 6.08
N GLU A 54 -1.25 15.02 5.81
CA GLU A 54 -1.30 16.00 4.71
C GLU A 54 -1.39 15.28 3.37
N ARG A 55 -0.64 14.19 3.20
CA ARG A 55 -0.65 13.37 1.98
C ARG A 55 -2.00 12.68 1.76
N MET A 56 -2.62 12.14 2.80
CA MET A 56 -3.95 11.54 2.73
C MET A 56 -5.02 12.58 2.34
N ALA A 57 -5.03 13.73 3.02
CA ALA A 57 -5.94 14.83 2.71
C ALA A 57 -5.74 15.35 1.27
N MET A 58 -4.48 15.39 0.84
CA MET A 58 -4.04 15.75 -0.50
C MET A 58 -4.65 14.81 -1.55
N TRP A 59 -4.65 13.48 -1.38
CA TRP A 59 -5.26 12.55 -2.34
C TRP A 59 -6.76 12.78 -2.52
N SER A 60 -7.48 12.92 -1.41
CA SER A 60 -8.91 13.20 -1.42
C SER A 60 -9.22 14.56 -2.06
N ARG A 61 -8.54 15.62 -1.61
CA ARG A 61 -8.76 17.00 -2.08
C ARG A 61 -8.64 17.16 -3.59
N GLU A 62 -7.60 16.63 -4.21
CA GLU A 62 -7.43 16.86 -5.65
C GLU A 62 -8.25 15.89 -6.51
N SER A 63 -8.46 14.66 -6.04
CA SER A 63 -9.27 13.70 -6.80
C SER A 63 -10.77 13.95 -6.63
N GLY A 64 -11.21 14.53 -5.52
CA GLY A 64 -12.62 14.58 -5.14
C GLY A 64 -13.22 13.20 -4.87
N ARG A 65 -12.37 12.20 -4.56
CA ARG A 65 -12.76 10.79 -4.35
C ARG A 65 -12.10 10.24 -3.08
N PRO A 66 -12.71 9.23 -2.42
CA PRO A 66 -12.02 8.46 -1.39
C PRO A 66 -10.81 7.71 -1.97
N PHE A 67 -9.93 7.25 -1.09
CA PHE A 67 -8.77 6.45 -1.46
C PHE A 67 -8.68 5.16 -0.63
N MET A 68 -7.93 4.19 -1.15
CA MET A 68 -7.62 2.92 -0.48
C MET A 68 -6.12 2.66 -0.60
N ILE A 69 -5.52 2.12 0.46
CA ILE A 69 -4.13 1.66 0.43
C ILE A 69 -4.07 0.22 -0.10
N THR A 70 -3.66 0.03 -1.35
CA THR A 70 -3.66 -1.30 -1.99
C THR A 70 -2.41 -2.12 -1.70
N GLU A 71 -1.33 -1.48 -1.26
CA GLU A 71 -0.14 -2.19 -0.79
C GLU A 71 0.60 -1.42 0.31
N PHE A 72 0.90 -2.11 1.41
CA PHE A 72 1.85 -1.71 2.46
C PHE A 72 2.30 -2.96 3.22
N TYR A 73 3.52 -2.97 3.77
CA TYR A 73 4.01 -4.02 4.67
C TYR A 73 5.29 -3.62 5.40
N ALA A 74 5.64 -4.41 6.41
CA ALA A 74 6.97 -4.44 7.05
C ALA A 74 7.50 -5.89 7.08
N LYS A 75 8.83 -6.01 7.08
CA LYS A 75 9.61 -7.26 7.10
C LYS A 75 10.21 -7.48 8.49
N GLY A 76 10.18 -8.70 9.00
CA GLY A 76 10.75 -9.06 10.31
C GLY A 76 12.15 -9.64 10.16
N HIS A 77 13.11 -9.13 10.94
CA HIS A 77 14.48 -9.68 10.98
C HIS A 77 14.51 -11.13 11.51
N ASP A 78 13.58 -11.49 12.38
CA ASP A 78 13.43 -12.83 12.96
C ASP A 78 12.77 -13.86 12.02
N SER A 79 12.44 -13.48 10.78
CA SER A 79 11.84 -14.38 9.78
C SER A 79 12.78 -15.46 9.25
N GLY A 80 14.10 -15.29 9.42
CA GLY A 80 15.12 -16.13 8.79
C GLY A 80 15.35 -15.84 7.30
N LEU A 81 14.63 -14.88 6.72
CA LEU A 81 14.84 -14.43 5.35
C LEU A 81 15.88 -13.29 5.28
N PRO A 82 16.69 -13.20 4.21
CA PRO A 82 17.69 -12.14 4.05
C PRO A 82 17.11 -10.72 4.03
N ASN A 83 15.91 -10.55 3.49
CA ASN A 83 15.19 -9.27 3.40
C ASN A 83 15.93 -8.16 2.63
N ASN A 84 16.78 -8.50 1.65
CA ASN A 84 17.55 -7.50 0.88
C ASN A 84 16.69 -6.75 -0.13
N SER A 85 15.56 -7.32 -0.57
CA SER A 85 14.66 -6.69 -1.53
C SER A 85 13.35 -6.17 -0.91
N GLY A 86 12.54 -5.50 -1.73
CA GLY A 86 11.22 -4.99 -1.34
C GLY A 86 11.23 -3.67 -0.55
N ALA A 87 10.17 -2.88 -0.72
CA ALA A 87 10.09 -1.49 -0.24
C ALA A 87 9.50 -1.32 1.18
N GLY A 88 8.99 -2.40 1.78
CA GLY A 88 8.53 -2.38 3.17
C GLY A 88 9.69 -2.20 4.16
N GLY A 89 9.43 -1.52 5.27
CA GLY A 89 10.43 -1.29 6.32
C GLY A 89 10.88 -2.59 6.99
N LEU A 90 12.10 -2.62 7.53
CA LEU A 90 12.63 -3.75 8.28
C LEU A 90 12.48 -3.47 9.78
N VAL A 91 11.84 -4.39 10.50
CA VAL A 91 11.57 -4.30 11.94
C VAL A 91 12.18 -5.50 12.67
N PRO A 92 12.47 -5.40 13.99
CA PRO A 92 13.21 -6.44 14.69
C PRO A 92 12.51 -7.80 14.72
N THR A 93 11.20 -7.81 15.00
CA THR A 93 10.46 -9.06 15.19
C THR A 93 9.12 -9.13 14.45
N GLN A 94 8.55 -10.33 14.37
CA GLN A 94 7.17 -10.55 13.94
C GLN A 94 6.14 -9.78 14.79
N LYS A 95 6.43 -9.55 16.09
CA LYS A 95 5.58 -8.71 16.95
C LYS A 95 5.70 -7.24 16.56
N ASP A 96 6.88 -6.79 16.13
CA ASP A 96 7.05 -5.42 15.65
C ASP A 96 6.40 -5.20 14.28
N ARG A 97 6.29 -6.24 13.43
CA ARG A 97 5.44 -6.17 12.23
C ARG A 97 3.98 -5.96 12.60
N ALA A 98 3.54 -6.58 13.68
CA ALA A 98 2.18 -6.45 14.22
C ALA A 98 1.92 -5.03 14.75
N ARG A 99 2.88 -4.47 15.49
CA ARG A 99 2.85 -3.06 15.94
C ARG A 99 2.88 -2.09 14.78
N PHE A 100 3.70 -2.34 13.76
CA PHE A 100 3.72 -1.55 12.54
C PHE A 100 2.36 -1.58 11.84
N TYR A 101 1.74 -2.77 11.70
CA TYR A 101 0.39 -2.89 11.14
C TYR A 101 -0.58 -2.00 11.89
N GLN A 102 -0.65 -2.13 13.22
CA GLN A 102 -1.57 -1.34 14.04
C GLN A 102 -1.30 0.16 13.94
N HIS A 103 -0.04 0.57 14.06
CA HIS A 103 0.35 1.98 13.92
C HIS A 103 -0.10 2.56 12.57
N PHE A 104 0.17 1.84 11.48
CA PHE A 104 -0.13 2.31 10.14
C PHE A 104 -1.64 2.38 9.92
N THR A 105 -2.39 1.32 10.29
CA THR A 105 -3.84 1.27 10.05
C THR A 105 -4.62 2.20 10.98
N LEU A 106 -4.17 2.42 12.22
CA LEU A 106 -4.77 3.45 13.08
C LEU A 106 -4.64 4.83 12.44
N GLY A 107 -3.47 5.17 11.90
CA GLY A 107 -3.29 6.42 11.15
C GLY A 107 -4.16 6.51 9.90
N LEU A 108 -4.46 5.38 9.23
CA LEU A 108 -5.41 5.36 8.12
C LEU A 108 -6.85 5.60 8.58
N LEU A 109 -7.24 5.07 9.74
CA LEU A 109 -8.56 5.24 10.33
C LEU A 109 -8.84 6.68 10.79
N GLU A 110 -7.81 7.45 11.11
CA GLU A 110 -7.94 8.89 11.37
C GLU A 110 -8.34 9.69 10.11
N SER A 111 -8.21 9.11 8.92
CA SER A 111 -8.62 9.75 7.67
C SER A 111 -10.07 9.41 7.30
N LYS A 112 -10.93 10.43 7.31
CA LYS A 112 -12.33 10.35 6.81
C LYS A 112 -12.45 10.03 5.31
N SER A 113 -11.35 9.95 4.58
CA SER A 113 -11.32 9.65 3.15
C SER A 113 -10.67 8.31 2.79
N CYS A 114 -10.08 7.61 3.78
CA CYS A 114 -9.54 6.27 3.56
C CYS A 114 -10.66 5.24 3.71
N VAL A 115 -10.93 4.45 2.67
CA VAL A 115 -12.01 3.44 2.68
C VAL A 115 -11.51 2.01 2.92
N GLY A 116 -10.23 1.84 3.23
CA GLY A 116 -9.66 0.55 3.60
C GLY A 116 -8.23 0.35 3.13
N TRP A 117 -7.72 -0.86 3.35
CA TRP A 117 -6.35 -1.23 3.03
C TRP A 117 -6.19 -2.71 2.70
N HIS A 118 -5.11 -3.04 1.99
CA HIS A 118 -4.63 -4.39 1.76
C HIS A 118 -3.16 -4.51 2.16
N TRP A 119 -2.89 -5.45 3.07
CA TRP A 119 -1.52 -5.86 3.37
C TRP A 119 -0.94 -6.59 2.16
N PHE A 120 0.23 -6.15 1.69
CA PHE A 120 0.96 -6.84 0.65
C PHE A 120 2.01 -7.74 1.30
N LYS A 121 1.81 -9.05 1.43
CA LYS A 121 0.86 -9.91 0.70
C LYS A 121 0.50 -11.16 1.52
N TYR A 122 -0.16 -12.13 0.91
CA TYR A 122 -0.54 -13.37 1.57
C TYR A 122 0.68 -14.18 2.06
N ARG A 123 1.54 -14.61 1.13
CA ARG A 123 2.68 -15.50 1.40
C ARG A 123 4.01 -14.78 1.26
N ASP A 124 5.01 -15.16 2.06
CA ASP A 124 6.39 -14.74 1.84
C ASP A 124 6.90 -15.11 0.45
N ASN A 125 7.94 -14.39 0.04
CA ASN A 125 8.76 -14.80 -1.08
C ASN A 125 9.34 -16.19 -0.80
N ASN A 126 9.43 -17.04 -1.83
CA ASN A 126 10.05 -18.36 -1.72
C ASN A 126 11.48 -18.31 -2.28
N PRO A 127 12.53 -18.45 -1.44
CA PRO A 127 13.91 -18.49 -1.91
C PRO A 127 14.20 -19.66 -2.87
N GLU A 128 13.42 -20.73 -2.76
CA GLU A 128 13.54 -21.93 -3.60
C GLU A 128 12.85 -21.78 -4.96
N ASP A 129 12.00 -20.76 -5.14
CA ASP A 129 11.28 -20.52 -6.39
C ASP A 129 12.10 -19.62 -7.33
N LEU A 130 12.92 -20.27 -8.16
CA LEU A 130 13.78 -19.61 -9.13
C LEU A 130 13.04 -19.10 -10.39
N SER A 131 11.73 -19.35 -10.52
CA SER A 131 10.92 -18.87 -11.65
C SER A 131 10.48 -17.41 -11.49
N THR A 132 10.53 -16.89 -10.26
CA THR A 132 10.10 -15.52 -9.93
C THR A 132 11.20 -14.50 -10.20
N ASP A 133 10.83 -13.23 -10.38
CA ASP A 133 11.79 -12.12 -10.42
C ASP A 133 12.69 -12.13 -9.15
N PRO A 134 13.99 -11.82 -9.24
CA PRO A 134 14.88 -11.79 -8.07
C PRO A 134 14.36 -10.99 -6.86
N SER A 135 13.62 -9.90 -7.08
CA SER A 135 12.99 -9.09 -6.01
C SER A 135 11.82 -9.79 -5.28
N ASN A 136 11.44 -10.98 -5.75
CA ASN A 136 10.38 -11.82 -5.22
C ASN A 136 10.89 -13.12 -4.58
N ARG A 137 12.19 -13.20 -4.23
CA ARG A 137 12.81 -14.42 -3.68
C ARG A 137 13.20 -14.38 -2.20
N ASP A 138 13.47 -13.22 -1.62
CA ASP A 138 14.24 -13.19 -0.35
C ASP A 138 13.58 -12.43 0.82
N SER A 139 12.29 -12.10 0.75
CA SER A 139 11.68 -11.12 1.65
C SER A 139 10.44 -11.61 2.38
N ASN A 140 10.37 -11.24 3.65
CA ASN A 140 9.30 -11.51 4.60
C ASN A 140 8.12 -10.54 4.43
N LYS A 141 7.36 -10.70 3.34
CA LYS A 141 6.22 -9.84 2.96
C LYS A 141 4.87 -10.42 3.40
N GLY A 142 4.80 -11.73 3.62
CA GLY A 142 3.62 -12.53 3.86
C GLY A 142 3.07 -12.47 5.28
N ILE A 143 1.77 -12.64 5.44
CA ILE A 143 1.15 -13.00 6.72
C ILE A 143 1.38 -14.48 7.09
N ILE A 144 1.80 -15.28 6.11
CA ILE A 144 2.32 -16.64 6.29
C ILE A 144 3.70 -16.75 5.62
N ASP A 145 4.54 -17.66 6.09
CA ASP A 145 5.84 -17.94 5.49
C ASP A 145 5.71 -18.69 4.15
N TYR A 146 6.84 -18.95 3.47
CA TYR A 146 6.83 -19.62 2.16
C TYR A 146 6.44 -21.11 2.23
N LYS A 147 6.41 -21.69 3.44
CA LYS A 147 5.96 -23.06 3.74
C LYS A 147 4.54 -23.11 4.29
N TYR A 148 3.79 -22.01 4.17
CA TYR A 148 2.41 -21.87 4.63
C TYR A 148 2.22 -21.91 6.15
N ILE A 149 3.27 -21.62 6.93
CA ILE A 149 3.19 -21.50 8.38
C ILE A 149 2.75 -20.07 8.73
N PRO A 150 1.64 -19.89 9.48
CA PRO A 150 1.15 -18.56 9.84
C PRO A 150 2.07 -17.82 10.83
N TYR A 151 2.25 -16.52 10.61
CA TYR A 151 2.91 -15.65 11.59
C TYR A 151 1.92 -15.25 12.69
N VAL A 152 1.73 -16.14 13.66
CA VAL A 152 0.70 -16.01 14.72
C VAL A 152 0.73 -14.64 15.41
N LYS A 153 1.90 -14.17 15.85
CA LYS A 153 2.06 -12.86 16.52
C LYS A 153 1.60 -11.68 15.67
N LEU A 154 1.74 -11.77 14.36
CA LEU A 154 1.28 -10.74 13.41
C LEU A 154 -0.24 -10.81 13.26
N LEU A 155 -0.75 -12.02 13.03
CA LEU A 155 -2.17 -12.27 12.77
C LEU A 155 -3.07 -11.96 13.98
N GLU A 156 -2.60 -12.22 15.20
CA GLU A 156 -3.36 -11.92 16.42
C GLU A 156 -3.66 -10.42 16.55
N ASP A 157 -2.66 -9.55 16.40
CA ASP A 157 -2.84 -8.10 16.50
C ASP A 157 -3.59 -7.52 15.30
N MET A 158 -3.37 -8.08 14.09
CA MET A 158 -4.17 -7.75 12.91
C MET A 158 -5.65 -8.04 13.18
N LYS A 159 -5.97 -9.22 13.71
CA LYS A 159 -7.34 -9.63 14.04
C LYS A 159 -7.96 -8.70 15.08
N ASN A 160 -7.23 -8.37 16.15
CA ASN A 160 -7.72 -7.48 17.19
C ASN A 160 -8.13 -6.13 16.60
N LEU A 161 -7.24 -5.48 15.84
CA LEU A 161 -7.57 -4.20 15.22
C LEU A 161 -8.71 -4.34 14.20
N ASN A 162 -8.71 -5.38 13.36
CA ASN A 162 -9.70 -5.56 12.31
C ASN A 162 -11.11 -5.77 12.85
N ASN A 163 -11.25 -6.42 14.01
CA ASN A 163 -12.54 -6.59 14.68
C ASN A 163 -13.09 -5.26 15.21
N ASP A 164 -12.20 -4.32 15.54
CA ASP A 164 -12.56 -3.05 16.19
C ASP A 164 -12.63 -1.88 15.19
N VAL A 165 -12.42 -2.10 13.89
CA VAL A 165 -12.33 -1.04 12.87
C VAL A 165 -13.48 -0.04 12.96
N TYR A 166 -14.72 -0.51 13.04
CA TYR A 166 -15.88 0.39 13.07
C TYR A 166 -15.97 1.20 14.36
N VAL A 167 -15.68 0.57 15.51
CA VAL A 167 -15.67 1.27 16.81
C VAL A 167 -14.52 2.28 16.90
N LEU A 168 -13.36 1.96 16.31
CA LEU A 168 -12.23 2.87 16.21
C LEU A 168 -12.54 4.07 15.30
N ILE A 169 -13.26 3.85 14.19
CA ILE A 169 -13.76 4.95 13.33
C ILE A 169 -14.67 5.87 14.15
N ASP A 170 -15.67 5.32 14.84
CA ASP A 170 -16.58 6.11 15.68
C ASP A 170 -15.81 6.93 16.73
N TYR A 171 -14.78 6.35 17.35
CA TYR A 171 -13.91 7.05 18.30
C TYR A 171 -13.13 8.20 17.67
N PHE A 172 -12.55 8.01 16.49
CA PHE A 172 -11.78 9.07 15.81
C PHE A 172 -12.68 10.16 15.25
N ASP A 173 -13.88 9.81 14.76
CA ASP A 173 -14.84 10.77 14.19
C ASP A 173 -15.54 11.63 15.25
N ALA A 174 -15.61 11.17 16.49
CA ALA A 174 -16.17 11.91 17.61
C ALA A 174 -15.23 13.00 18.19
N LYS A 175 -13.96 13.04 17.76
CA LYS A 175 -13.00 14.09 18.12
C LYS A 175 -13.06 15.28 17.17
#